data_AF-A0A8X6IAL9-F1
#
_entry.id   AF-A0A8X6IAL9-F1
#
_cell.length_a   1.000
_cell.length_b   1.000
_cell.length_c   1.000
_cell.angle_alpha   90.00
_cell.angle_beta   90.00
_cell.angle_gamma   90.00
#
_symmetry.space_group_name_H-M   'P 1'
#
loop_
_entity.id
_entity.type
_entity.pdbx_description
1 polymer ?
#
loop_
_entity_poly.entity_id
_entity_poly.type
_entity_poly.pdbx_seq_one_letter_code
_entity_poly.pdbx_strand_id
1 'polypeptide(L)'
;MSGIGLDSPGFLVFSRDMNEPLNFKNGSEHGCPDDEIENPQYLPGRPYPLRTLTICMTAKHHSTIHYNEHNLVAYREAHATFDAIKEIRQKRPFIISRASFAGQGVHSGHWSGDITSDWEDMRYTIPSMLLFNMYGMPMIGSDICGFRLNTTEDLLY
;
A
#
# COMPACT_ATOMS: atom_id res chain seq x y z
N MET A 1 -9.20 -2.42 9.09
CA MET A 1 -9.82 -3.76 8.99
C MET A 1 -9.29 -4.39 7.70
N SER A 2 -8.14 -5.05 7.74
CA SER A 2 -7.58 -5.77 6.59
C SER A 2 -8.11 -7.21 6.61
N GLY A 3 -9.22 -7.44 5.90
CA GLY A 3 -9.84 -8.77 5.81
C GLY A 3 -9.16 -9.62 4.74
N ILE A 4 -8.24 -10.51 5.14
CA ILE A 4 -7.85 -11.64 4.30
C ILE A 4 -8.85 -12.77 4.57
N GLY A 5 -9.96 -12.77 3.83
CA GLY A 5 -10.96 -13.84 3.86
C GLY A 5 -10.61 -14.92 2.84
N LEU A 6 -9.59 -15.74 3.10
CA LEU A 6 -9.19 -16.84 2.19
C LEU A 6 -10.09 -18.09 2.33
N ASP A 7 -10.89 -18.20 3.39
CA ASP A 7 -11.57 -19.45 3.75
C ASP A 7 -13.08 -19.49 3.43
N SER A 8 -13.62 -18.52 2.68
CA SER A 8 -15.04 -18.51 2.28
C SER A 8 -15.19 -18.70 0.76
N PRO A 9 -15.97 -19.70 0.28
CA PRO A 9 -16.05 -20.05 -1.15
C PRO A 9 -16.69 -19.00 -2.08
N GLY A 10 -16.96 -17.78 -1.59
CA GLY A 10 -17.61 -16.70 -2.34
C GLY A 10 -16.81 -15.39 -2.48
N PHE A 11 -15.57 -15.30 -1.98
CA PHE A 11 -14.83 -14.03 -2.02
C PHE A 11 -14.30 -13.75 -3.44
N LEU A 12 -14.76 -12.63 -4.03
CA LEU A 12 -14.44 -12.21 -5.40
C LEU A 12 -13.34 -11.11 -5.43
N VAL A 13 -13.15 -10.41 -4.31
CA VAL A 13 -12.35 -9.17 -4.21
C VAL A 13 -11.33 -9.29 -3.08
N PHE A 14 -10.06 -9.02 -3.36
CA PHE A 14 -9.01 -9.01 -2.33
C PHE A 14 -8.50 -7.60 -2.12
N SER A 15 -8.71 -7.07 -0.91
CA SER A 15 -8.11 -5.80 -0.48
C SER A 15 -6.82 -6.08 0.30
N ARG A 16 -5.70 -5.59 -0.22
CA ARG A 16 -4.37 -5.69 0.39
C ARG A 16 -4.00 -4.34 0.98
N ASP A 17 -3.99 -4.31 2.29
CA ASP A 17 -3.73 -3.14 3.11
C ASP A 17 -2.44 -3.35 3.92
N MET A 18 -1.87 -2.27 4.45
CA MET A 18 -0.67 -2.30 5.30
C MET A 18 0.60 -2.83 4.61
N ASN A 19 0.68 -2.76 3.28
CA ASN A 19 1.73 -3.40 2.50
C ASN A 19 2.90 -2.50 2.08
N GLU A 20 3.08 -1.35 2.74
CA GLU A 20 4.27 -0.52 2.61
C GLU A 20 5.59 -1.20 2.97
N PRO A 21 5.73 -2.19 3.89
CA PRO A 21 4.85 -2.81 4.89
C PRO A 21 4.79 -2.01 6.20
N LEU A 22 3.59 -1.81 6.74
CA LEU A 22 3.42 -1.02 7.95
C LEU A 22 3.78 -1.84 9.21
N ASN A 23 4.57 -1.22 10.08
CA ASN A 23 4.81 -1.69 11.43
C ASN A 23 4.45 -0.59 12.45
N PHE A 24 3.69 -0.95 13.50
CA PHE A 24 3.36 -0.02 14.59
C PHE A 24 4.56 0.26 15.51
N LYS A 25 5.62 -0.55 15.44
CA LYS A 25 6.92 -0.26 16.04
C LYS A 25 7.93 0.08 14.95
N ASN A 26 8.82 1.03 15.22
CA ASN A 26 9.89 1.39 14.29
C ASN A 26 10.93 0.26 14.25
N GLY A 27 11.01 -0.46 13.14
CA GLY A 27 11.93 -1.57 12.98
C GLY A 27 11.37 -2.92 13.43
N SER A 28 11.88 -3.45 14.53
CA SER A 28 11.46 -4.74 15.10
C SER A 28 11.15 -4.62 16.59
N GLU A 29 10.64 -5.69 17.21
CA GLU A 29 10.42 -5.72 18.66
C GLU A 29 11.69 -5.50 19.48
N HIS A 30 12.85 -5.89 18.93
CA HIS A 30 14.16 -5.77 19.57
C HIS A 30 14.97 -4.58 19.05
N GLY A 31 14.34 -3.68 18.28
CA GLY A 31 15.04 -2.60 17.57
C GLY A 31 15.73 -3.07 16.29
N CYS A 32 16.61 -2.23 15.75
CA CYS A 32 17.43 -2.54 14.58
C CYS A 32 18.91 -2.40 14.93
N PRO A 33 19.81 -3.10 14.22
CA PRO A 33 21.25 -2.94 14.40
C PRO A 33 21.69 -1.49 14.12
N ASP A 34 22.79 -1.07 14.72
CA ASP A 34 23.38 0.25 14.49
C ASP A 34 24.43 0.16 13.38
N ASP A 35 23.96 0.17 12.13
CA ASP A 35 24.78 0.03 10.93
C ASP A 35 24.53 1.19 9.94
N GLU A 36 25.46 1.38 9.00
CA GLU A 36 25.36 2.40 7.93
C GLU A 36 24.10 2.25 7.05
N ILE A 37 23.54 1.04 6.96
CA ILE A 37 22.29 0.78 6.22
C ILE A 37 21.06 1.32 6.98
N GLU A 38 21.06 1.23 8.30
CA GLU A 38 19.96 1.73 9.15
C GLU A 38 20.08 3.24 9.38
N ASN A 39 21.30 3.76 9.33
CA ASN A 39 21.65 5.16 9.55
C ASN A 39 22.56 5.68 8.40
N PRO A 40 22.03 5.80 7.16
CA PRO A 40 22.82 6.23 6.02
C PRO A 40 23.24 7.70 6.12
N GLN A 41 24.36 8.05 5.47
CA GLN A 41 24.87 9.42 5.44
C GLN A 41 23.86 10.42 4.85
N TYR A 42 23.04 9.97 3.89
CA TYR A 42 21.99 10.77 3.28
C TYR A 42 20.62 10.15 3.52
N LEU A 43 19.72 10.92 4.12
CA LEU A 43 18.32 10.57 4.31
C LEU A 43 17.44 11.39 3.35
N PRO A 44 16.68 10.74 2.45
CA PRO A 44 15.78 11.45 1.56
C PRO A 44 14.57 12.02 2.32
N GLY A 45 14.34 13.33 2.18
CA GLY A 45 13.12 13.99 2.64
C GLY A 45 13.13 14.38 4.12
N ARG A 46 12.51 13.55 4.97
CA ARG A 46 12.20 13.89 6.38
C ARG A 46 13.35 13.52 7.35
N PRO A 47 13.46 14.17 8.52
CA PRO A 47 14.53 13.91 9.49
C PRO A 47 14.25 12.67 10.37
N TYR A 48 13.62 11.63 9.81
CA TYR A 48 13.30 10.39 10.53
C TYR A 48 14.11 9.22 9.96
N PRO A 49 14.48 8.23 10.78
CA PRO A 49 15.10 7.01 10.29
C PRO A 49 14.21 6.28 9.27
N LEU A 50 14.82 5.60 8.29
CA LEU A 50 14.07 4.87 7.25
C LEU A 50 13.14 3.79 7.82
N ARG A 51 13.52 3.19 8.96
CA ARG A 51 12.73 2.18 9.70
C ARG A 51 11.45 2.73 10.37
N THR A 52 11.16 4.03 10.25
CA THR A 52 9.97 4.63 10.87
C THR A 52 8.70 4.07 10.23
N LEU A 53 7.79 3.56 11.07
CA LEU A 53 6.53 2.92 10.67
C LEU A 53 6.69 1.71 9.72
N THR A 54 7.87 1.09 9.68
CA THR A 54 8.15 -0.10 8.87
C THR A 54 9.19 -0.99 9.56
N ILE A 55 9.69 -2.02 8.88
CA ILE A 55 10.69 -2.97 9.40
C ILE A 55 12.13 -2.45 9.25
N CYS A 56 13.10 -3.13 9.86
CA CYS A 56 14.52 -2.76 9.75
C CYS A 56 15.00 -2.82 8.29
N MET A 57 15.82 -1.85 7.87
CA MET A 57 16.38 -1.79 6.52
C MET A 57 17.33 -2.96 6.20
N THR A 58 17.97 -3.51 7.23
CA THR A 58 18.84 -4.69 7.19
C THR A 58 18.08 -6.02 7.12
N ALA A 59 16.74 -6.01 7.25
CA ALA A 59 15.94 -7.22 7.16
C ALA A 59 16.15 -7.91 5.80
N LYS A 60 16.36 -9.23 5.83
CA LYS A 60 16.70 -10.00 4.63
C LYS A 60 15.44 -10.47 3.92
N HIS A 61 15.34 -10.15 2.64
CA HIS A 61 14.39 -10.75 1.69
C HIS A 61 15.11 -11.85 0.90
N HIS A 62 14.37 -12.58 0.07
CA HIS A 62 14.94 -13.67 -0.74
C HIS A 62 16.08 -13.21 -1.66
N SER A 63 15.91 -12.04 -2.29
CA SER A 63 16.85 -11.51 -3.28
C SER A 63 17.84 -10.48 -2.74
N THR A 64 17.44 -9.68 -1.75
CA THR A 64 18.24 -8.57 -1.25
C THR A 64 17.78 -8.17 0.15
N ILE A 65 18.30 -7.07 0.68
CA ILE A 65 17.88 -6.50 1.97
C ILE A 65 16.71 -5.52 1.79
N HIS A 66 15.98 -5.25 2.86
CA HIS A 66 14.80 -4.41 2.83
C HIS A 66 15.10 -3.00 2.36
N TYR A 67 16.28 -2.45 2.64
CA TYR A 67 16.74 -1.17 2.12
C TYR A 67 16.55 -1.03 0.59
N ASN A 68 16.85 -2.09 -0.17
CA ASN A 68 16.71 -2.09 -1.64
C ASN A 68 15.31 -2.49 -2.10
N GLU A 69 14.57 -3.21 -1.26
CA GLU A 69 13.32 -3.86 -1.63
C GLU A 69 12.07 -3.18 -1.07
N HIS A 70 12.21 -2.21 -0.15
CA HIS A 70 11.12 -1.58 0.59
C HIS A 70 9.98 -1.14 -0.35
N ASN A 71 10.31 -0.34 -1.37
CA ASN A 71 9.34 0.15 -2.35
C ASN A 71 8.76 -0.94 -3.29
N LEU A 72 9.32 -2.15 -3.29
CA LEU A 72 8.90 -3.28 -4.12
C LEU A 72 8.06 -4.30 -3.36
N VAL A 73 7.97 -4.21 -2.03
CA VAL A 73 7.23 -5.19 -1.21
C VAL A 73 5.77 -5.29 -1.68
N ALA A 74 5.10 -4.14 -1.83
CA ALA A 74 3.73 -4.09 -2.30
C ALA A 74 3.55 -4.68 -3.71
N TYR A 75 4.50 -4.43 -4.60
CA TYR A 75 4.49 -4.98 -5.95
C TYR A 75 4.62 -6.51 -5.94
N ARG A 76 5.54 -7.05 -5.14
CA ARG A 76 5.74 -8.49 -5.00
C ARG A 76 4.51 -9.17 -4.42
N GLU A 77 3.89 -8.55 -3.42
CA GLU A 77 2.65 -9.02 -2.83
C GLU A 77 1.49 -9.01 -3.83
N ALA A 78 1.31 -7.92 -4.58
CA ALA A 78 0.27 -7.82 -5.60
C ALA A 78 0.47 -8.86 -6.72
N HIS A 79 1.70 -9.06 -7.18
CA HIS A 79 2.04 -10.07 -8.19
C HIS A 79 1.75 -11.50 -7.69
N ALA A 80 2.24 -11.85 -6.51
CA ALA A 80 2.01 -13.17 -5.92
C ALA A 80 0.52 -13.44 -5.68
N THR A 81 -0.22 -12.44 -5.20
CA THR A 81 -1.67 -12.52 -4.96
C THR A 81 -2.44 -12.69 -6.28
N PHE A 82 -2.03 -11.97 -7.34
CA PHE A 82 -2.62 -12.09 -8.66
C PHE A 82 -2.48 -13.50 -9.23
N ASP A 83 -1.27 -14.07 -9.20
CA ASP A 83 -1.01 -15.43 -9.70
C ASP A 83 -1.81 -16.47 -8.90
N ALA A 84 -1.79 -16.38 -7.56
CA ALA A 84 -2.53 -17.30 -6.69
C ALA A 84 -4.04 -17.27 -6.96
N ILE A 85 -4.66 -16.08 -7.03
CA ILE A 85 -6.10 -15.98 -7.29
C ILE A 85 -6.45 -16.46 -8.70
N LYS A 86 -5.62 -16.14 -9.68
CA LYS A 86 -5.80 -16.59 -11.06
C LYS A 86 -5.81 -18.11 -11.14
N GLU A 87 -4.92 -18.79 -10.42
CA GLU A 87 -4.88 -20.25 -10.32
C GLU A 87 -6.10 -20.83 -9.58
N ILE A 88 -6.44 -20.27 -8.42
CA ILE A 88 -7.51 -20.78 -7.54
C ILE A 88 -8.91 -20.57 -8.13
N ARG A 89 -9.14 -19.49 -8.88
CA ARG A 89 -10.46 -19.09 -9.38
C ARG A 89 -10.62 -19.26 -10.89
N GLN A 90 -9.53 -19.36 -11.64
CA GLN A 90 -9.54 -19.42 -13.12
C GLN A 90 -10.37 -18.30 -13.77
N LYS A 91 -10.43 -17.14 -13.10
CA LYS A 91 -11.13 -15.93 -13.52
C LYS A 91 -10.20 -14.74 -13.35
N ARG A 92 -10.56 -13.61 -13.96
CA ARG A 92 -9.82 -12.35 -13.77
C ARG A 92 -9.81 -11.98 -12.27
N PRO A 93 -8.64 -11.86 -11.63
CA PRO A 93 -8.55 -11.40 -10.25
C PRO A 93 -9.02 -9.95 -10.12
N PHE A 94 -9.68 -9.64 -9.01
CA PHE A 94 -9.97 -8.28 -8.61
C PHE A 94 -9.26 -8.00 -7.28
N ILE A 95 -8.18 -7.21 -7.36
CA ILE A 95 -7.27 -6.93 -6.25
C ILE A 95 -7.12 -5.42 -6.14
N ILE A 96 -7.23 -4.90 -4.92
CA ILE A 96 -7.02 -3.49 -4.59
C ILE A 96 -5.88 -3.42 -3.58
N SER A 97 -4.85 -2.62 -3.84
CA SER A 97 -3.63 -2.54 -3.01
C SER A 97 -3.37 -1.13 -2.49
N ARG A 98 -2.92 -1.01 -1.23
CA ARG A 98 -2.61 0.30 -0.64
C ARG A 98 -1.30 0.85 -1.17
N ALA A 99 -0.19 0.19 -0.94
CA ALA A 99 1.08 0.60 -1.53
C ALA A 99 1.17 0.13 -2.98
N SER A 100 1.95 0.86 -3.79
CA SER A 100 2.18 0.51 -5.19
C SER A 100 3.56 0.90 -5.70
N PHE A 101 4.02 0.20 -6.74
CA PHE A 101 5.22 0.53 -7.51
C PHE A 101 4.92 0.59 -9.01
N ALA A 102 5.86 1.13 -9.79
CA ALA A 102 5.75 1.19 -11.25
C ALA A 102 5.44 -0.19 -11.86
N GLY A 103 4.44 -0.23 -12.75
CA GLY A 103 3.99 -1.46 -13.42
C GLY A 103 2.97 -2.29 -12.63
N GLN A 104 2.63 -1.93 -11.39
CA GLN A 104 1.70 -2.70 -10.57
C GLN A 104 0.25 -2.75 -11.10
N GLY A 105 -0.15 -1.79 -11.94
CA GLY A 105 -1.50 -1.71 -12.53
C GLY A 105 -1.91 -2.93 -13.37
N VAL A 106 -0.97 -3.80 -13.75
CA VAL A 106 -1.24 -5.09 -14.39
C VAL A 106 -1.82 -6.11 -13.40
N HIS A 107 -1.45 -6.02 -12.12
CA HIS A 107 -1.78 -7.01 -11.08
C HIS A 107 -2.88 -6.54 -10.13
N SER A 108 -2.94 -5.24 -9.81
CA SER A 108 -3.92 -4.70 -8.86
C SER A 108 -4.36 -3.28 -9.22
N GLY A 109 -5.57 -2.93 -8.82
CA GLY A 109 -5.97 -1.54 -8.65
C GLY A 109 -5.38 -0.93 -7.37
N HIS A 110 -5.68 0.35 -7.14
CA HIS A 110 -5.23 1.12 -6.00
C HIS A 110 -6.39 1.98 -5.46
N TRP A 111 -6.28 2.41 -4.20
CA TRP A 111 -7.16 3.44 -3.64
C TRP A 111 -6.29 4.48 -2.94
N SER A 112 -6.76 5.72 -2.90
CA SER A 112 -5.98 6.86 -2.40
C SER A 112 -5.57 6.81 -0.93
N GLY A 113 -5.97 5.76 -0.19
CA GLY A 113 -5.70 5.61 1.23
C GLY A 113 -6.65 6.42 2.11
N ASP A 114 -6.25 6.56 3.37
CA ASP A 114 -7.02 7.15 4.46
C ASP A 114 -7.22 8.68 4.33
N ILE A 115 -8.05 9.11 3.38
CA ILE A 115 -8.42 10.52 3.21
C ILE A 115 -9.40 10.99 4.29
N THR A 116 -9.41 12.28 4.57
CA THR A 116 -10.27 12.92 5.56
C THR A 116 -11.62 13.28 4.96
N SER A 117 -12.68 13.23 5.78
CA SER A 117 -14.04 13.65 5.39
C SER A 117 -14.17 15.18 5.36
N ASP A 118 -13.41 15.83 4.48
CA ASP A 118 -13.48 17.26 4.22
C ASP A 118 -13.38 17.60 2.73
N TRP A 119 -13.75 18.84 2.38
CA TRP A 119 -13.76 19.32 1.01
C TRP A 119 -12.37 19.42 0.37
N GLU A 120 -11.33 19.59 1.18
CA GLU A 120 -9.96 19.75 0.70
C GLU A 120 -9.41 18.40 0.23
N ASP A 121 -9.53 17.36 1.04
CA ASP A 121 -9.13 16.00 0.68
C ASP A 121 -9.97 15.48 -0.48
N MET A 122 -11.29 15.74 -0.50
CA MET A 122 -12.14 15.45 -1.65
C MET A 122 -11.59 16.09 -2.94
N ARG A 123 -11.19 17.36 -2.89
CA ARG A 123 -10.60 18.06 -4.04
C ARG A 123 -9.28 17.43 -4.49
N TYR A 124 -8.43 16.95 -3.57
CA TYR A 124 -7.17 16.30 -3.91
C TYR A 124 -7.32 14.89 -4.48
N THR A 125 -8.47 14.24 -4.33
CA THR A 125 -8.73 12.94 -4.98
C THR A 125 -8.65 13.03 -6.51
N ILE A 126 -9.14 14.13 -7.10
CA ILE A 126 -9.17 14.33 -8.55
C ILE A 126 -7.76 14.28 -9.17
N PRO A 127 -6.80 15.13 -8.78
CA PRO A 127 -5.45 15.06 -9.33
C PRO A 127 -4.75 13.73 -8.98
N SER A 128 -5.01 13.16 -7.80
CA SER A 128 -4.47 11.84 -7.44
C SER A 128 -4.90 10.76 -8.43
N MET A 129 -6.20 10.64 -8.71
CA MET A 129 -6.73 9.67 -9.67
C MET A 129 -6.18 9.88 -11.09
N LEU A 130 -6.06 11.13 -11.53
CA LEU A 130 -5.48 11.46 -12.84
C LEU A 130 -4.00 11.02 -12.93
N LEU A 131 -3.23 11.26 -11.88
CA LEU A 131 -1.83 10.83 -11.81
C LEU A 131 -1.70 9.31 -11.88
N PHE A 132 -2.51 8.56 -11.13
CA PHE A 132 -2.48 7.09 -11.20
C PHE A 132 -2.86 6.54 -12.57
N ASN A 133 -3.78 7.19 -13.29
CA ASN A 133 -4.05 6.85 -14.70
C ASN A 133 -2.81 7.03 -15.57
N MET A 134 -2.07 8.14 -15.39
CA MET A 134 -0.80 8.37 -16.09
C MET A 134 0.30 7.37 -15.70
N TYR A 135 0.29 6.88 -14.46
CA TYR A 135 1.20 5.84 -13.98
C TYR A 135 0.83 4.42 -14.46
N GLY A 136 -0.22 4.28 -15.29
CA GLY A 136 -0.67 2.99 -15.81
C GLY A 136 -1.50 2.17 -14.81
N MET A 137 -2.14 2.84 -13.84
CA MET A 137 -3.04 2.25 -12.85
C MET A 137 -4.46 2.84 -12.98
N PRO A 138 -5.21 2.48 -14.04
CA PRO A 138 -6.51 3.10 -14.29
C PRO A 138 -7.62 2.64 -13.33
N MET A 139 -7.43 1.51 -12.64
CA MET A 139 -8.33 1.05 -11.58
C MET A 139 -7.93 1.74 -10.27
N ILE A 140 -8.34 3.00 -10.14
CA ILE A 140 -8.07 3.86 -8.98
C ILE A 140 -9.38 4.51 -8.51
N GLY A 141 -9.52 4.68 -7.20
CA GLY A 141 -10.61 5.44 -6.59
C GLY A 141 -10.21 5.97 -5.21
N SER A 142 -11.16 6.66 -4.58
CA SER A 142 -11.03 7.20 -3.23
C SER A 142 -12.25 6.82 -2.41
N ASP A 143 -12.09 6.81 -1.09
CA ASP A 143 -13.19 6.52 -0.18
C ASP A 143 -14.24 7.64 -0.26
N ILE A 144 -15.42 7.32 -0.83
CA ILE A 144 -16.51 8.28 -1.01
C ILE A 144 -16.95 8.78 0.36
N CYS A 145 -17.09 10.11 0.50
CA CYS A 145 -17.35 10.85 1.74
C CYS A 145 -16.18 10.96 2.73
N GLY A 146 -15.01 10.40 2.41
CA GLY A 146 -13.85 10.35 3.28
C GLY A 146 -13.79 9.09 4.15
N PHE A 147 -12.59 8.78 4.64
CA PHE A 147 -12.32 7.63 5.51
C PHE A 147 -12.17 8.05 6.99
N ARG A 148 -11.46 9.16 7.23
CA ARG A 148 -11.24 9.70 8.58
C ARG A 148 -12.29 10.73 8.95
N LEU A 149 -12.53 10.85 10.25
CA LEU A 149 -13.51 11.79 10.83
C LEU A 149 -14.96 11.52 10.36
N ASN A 150 -15.89 12.35 10.84
CA ASN A 150 -17.29 12.26 10.46
C ASN A 150 -17.55 13.15 9.24
N THR A 151 -18.24 12.61 8.24
CA THR A 151 -18.70 13.38 7.09
C THR A 151 -19.89 14.29 7.43
N THR A 152 -20.22 15.21 6.51
CA THR A 152 -21.40 16.09 6.60
C THR A 152 -22.38 15.74 5.49
N GLU A 153 -23.65 16.09 5.67
CA GLU A 153 -24.68 15.88 4.64
C GLU A 153 -24.27 16.51 3.30
N ASP A 154 -23.78 17.76 3.33
CA ASP A 154 -23.34 18.48 2.14
C ASP A 154 -22.14 17.85 1.43
N LEU A 155 -21.28 17.09 2.14
CA LEU A 155 -20.14 16.39 1.53
C LEU A 155 -20.55 15.03 0.91
N LEU A 156 -21.70 14.50 1.32
CA LEU A 156 -22.26 13.24 0.83
C LEU A 156 -23.09 13.44 -0.46
N TYR A 157 -23.68 14.62 -0.66
CA TYR A 157 -24.59 14.95 -1.77
C TYR A 157 -23.98 15.93 -2.77
#